data_AF-A0A7Z0QM36-F1
#
_entry.id   AF-A0A7Z0QM36-F1
#
_cell.length_a   1.000
_cell.length_b   1.000
_cell.length_c   1.000
_cell.angle_alpha   90.00
_cell.angle_beta   90.00
_cell.angle_gamma   90.00
#
_symmetry.space_group_name_H-M   'P 1'
#
loop_
_entity.id
_entity.type
_entity.pdbx_description
1 polymer ?
#
loop_
_entity_poly.entity_id
_entity_poly.type
_entity_poly.pdbx_seq_one_letter_code
_entity_poly.pdbx_strand_id
1 'polypeptide(L)'
;MRIVASNNHDESPDAGLNCELEHIFGEMGRPELERLTIDAIREYRASVALAETARLQRLAAEADTASCPERRAELQRAHEHAETEHRARQLVLNSLINRLGYVPKVPAG
;
A
#
# COMPACT_ATOMS: atom_id res chain seq x y z
N MET A 1 28.43 -29.23 27.67
CA MET A 1 28.64 -28.15 26.69
C MET A 1 27.66 -28.39 25.54
N ARG A 2 26.51 -27.71 25.52
CA ARG A 2 25.52 -27.79 24.43
C ARG A 2 25.44 -26.39 23.83
N ILE A 3 25.95 -26.25 22.62
CA ILE A 3 25.78 -25.02 21.83
C ILE A 3 24.34 -25.09 21.30
N VAL A 4 23.48 -24.22 21.81
CA VAL A 4 22.18 -23.94 21.20
C VAL A 4 22.34 -22.63 20.45
N ALA A 5 22.62 -22.75 19.15
CA ALA A 5 22.45 -21.65 18.22
C ALA A 5 20.95 -21.60 17.85
N SER A 6 20.18 -20.76 18.53
CA SER A 6 18.87 -20.33 18.04
C SER A 6 19.05 -18.95 17.44
N ASN A 7 19.22 -18.93 16.12
CA ASN A 7 19.12 -17.72 15.31
C ASN A 7 17.70 -17.17 15.42
N ASN A 8 17.50 -16.19 16.31
CA ASN A 8 16.32 -15.34 16.26
C ASN A 8 16.53 -14.30 15.15
N HIS A 9 16.31 -14.69 13.89
CA HIS A 9 15.91 -13.73 12.85
C HIS A 9 14.40 -13.62 12.94
N ASP A 10 13.95 -12.88 13.95
CA ASP A 10 12.60 -12.32 14.02
C ASP A 10 12.64 -10.96 13.30
N GLU A 11 13.12 -10.98 12.05
CA GLU A 11 13.09 -9.81 11.19
C GLU A 11 11.66 -9.74 10.65
N SER A 12 10.90 -8.76 11.14
CA SER A 12 9.58 -8.46 10.59
C SER A 12 9.70 -8.42 9.07
N PRO A 13 8.83 -9.13 8.30
CA PRO A 13 8.91 -9.11 6.83
C PRO A 13 8.84 -7.69 6.25
N ASP A 14 8.31 -6.75 7.03
CA ASP A 14 8.23 -5.32 6.71
C ASP A 14 9.59 -4.58 6.83
N ALA A 15 10.52 -5.09 7.65
CA ALA A 15 11.84 -4.49 7.82
C ALA A 15 12.72 -4.71 6.58
N GLY A 16 12.71 -5.91 6.00
CA GLY A 16 13.46 -6.22 4.78
C GLY A 16 13.03 -5.38 3.58
N LEU A 17 11.71 -5.22 3.39
CA LEU A 17 11.15 -4.38 2.31
C LEU A 17 11.51 -2.90 2.47
N ASN A 18 11.48 -2.37 3.70
CA ASN A 18 11.89 -0.98 3.96
C ASN A 18 13.38 -0.76 3.65
N CYS A 19 14.25 -1.71 3.98
CA CYS A 19 15.68 -1.62 3.65
C CYS A 19 15.96 -1.63 2.14
N GLU A 20 15.23 -2.44 1.36
CA GLU A 20 15.34 -2.45 -0.09
C GLU A 20 14.86 -1.14 -0.73
N LEU A 21 13.73 -0.61 -0.27
CA LEU A 21 13.20 0.67 -0.75
C LEU A 21 14.14 1.84 -0.45
N GLU A 22 14.69 1.90 0.76
CA GLU A 22 15.68 2.91 1.14
C GLU A 22 16.95 2.83 0.27
N HIS A 23 17.38 1.63 -0.12
CA HIS A 23 18.51 1.47 -1.03
C HIS A 23 18.19 2.02 -2.43
N ILE A 24 17.04 1.65 -3.00
CA ILE A 24 16.59 2.10 -4.33
C ILE A 24 16.43 3.62 -4.37
N PHE A 25 15.78 4.22 -3.37
CA PHE A 25 15.57 5.67 -3.31
C PHE A 25 16.84 6.42 -2.87
N GLY A 26 17.80 5.72 -2.28
CA GLY A 26 19.09 6.25 -1.87
C GLY A 26 19.92 6.81 -3.02
N GLU A 27 19.82 6.16 -4.18
CA GLU A 27 20.60 6.48 -5.39
C GLU A 27 19.96 7.60 -6.24
N MET A 28 18.71 7.98 -5.97
CA MET A 28 17.97 8.97 -6.75
C MET A 28 18.37 10.41 -6.41
N GLY A 29 18.45 11.25 -7.45
CA GLY A 29 18.59 12.69 -7.26
C GLY A 29 17.31 13.33 -6.71
N ARG A 30 17.45 14.42 -5.95
CA ARG A 30 16.30 15.10 -5.31
C ARG A 30 15.13 15.44 -6.27
N PRO A 31 15.35 15.99 -7.49
CA PRO A 31 14.24 16.28 -8.41
C PRO A 31 13.51 15.03 -8.89
N GLU A 32 14.24 13.92 -9.07
CA GLU A 32 13.66 12.65 -9.48
C GLU A 32 12.83 12.05 -8.35
N LEU A 33 13.35 12.07 -7.13
CA LEU A 33 12.65 11.62 -5.94
C LEU A 33 11.37 12.42 -5.69
N GLU A 34 11.41 13.75 -5.86
CA GLU A 34 10.23 14.61 -5.73
C GLU A 34 9.17 14.28 -6.78
N ARG A 35 9.57 14.10 -8.05
CA ARG A 35 8.64 13.69 -9.12
C ARG A 35 8.00 12.33 -8.82
N LEU A 36 8.81 11.34 -8.44
CA LEU A 36 8.33 10.01 -8.07
C LEU A 36 7.37 10.06 -6.88
N THR A 37 7.67 10.89 -5.87
CA THR A 37 6.79 11.08 -4.71
C THR A 37 5.44 11.69 -5.13
N ILE A 38 5.44 12.68 -6.03
CA ILE A 38 4.20 13.27 -6.55
C ILE A 38 3.35 12.23 -7.28
N ASP A 39 3.96 11.41 -8.12
CA ASP A 39 3.25 10.36 -8.86
C ASP A 39 2.73 9.26 -7.92
N ALA A 40 3.52 8.84 -6.94
CA ALA A 40 3.10 7.90 -5.90
C ALA A 40 1.91 8.44 -5.07
N ILE A 41 1.86 9.74 -4.76
CA ILE A 41 0.70 10.35 -4.07
C ILE A 41 -0.55 10.27 -4.95
N ARG A 42 -0.43 10.50 -6.26
CA ARG A 42 -1.57 10.40 -7.19
C ARG A 42 -2.09 8.97 -7.27
N GLU A 43 -1.19 8.01 -7.42
CA GLU A 43 -1.53 6.59 -7.45
C GLU A 43 -2.15 6.12 -6.13
N TYR A 44 -1.58 6.53 -4.99
CA TYR A 44 -2.15 6.22 -3.68
C TYR A 44 -3.58 6.75 -3.56
N ARG A 45 -3.83 8.03 -3.91
CA ARG A 45 -5.18 8.62 -3.90
C ARG A 45 -6.15 7.85 -4.80
N ALA A 46 -5.73 7.45 -6.00
CA ALA A 46 -6.55 6.65 -6.89
C ALA A 46 -6.87 5.27 -6.29
N SER A 47 -5.90 4.59 -5.69
CA SER A 47 -6.09 3.29 -5.06
C SER A 47 -7.04 3.36 -3.85
N VAL A 48 -6.96 4.42 -3.05
CA VAL A 48 -7.90 4.67 -1.94
C VAL A 48 -9.33 4.85 -2.47
N ALA A 49 -9.50 5.62 -3.56
CA ALA A 49 -10.81 5.79 -4.17
C ALA A 49 -11.40 4.47 -4.70
N LEU A 50 -10.58 3.60 -5.28
CA LEU A 50 -10.99 2.26 -5.72
C LEU A 50 -11.38 1.36 -4.55
N ALA A 51 -10.59 1.35 -3.47
CA ALA A 51 -10.88 0.58 -2.27
C ALA A 51 -12.18 1.02 -1.59
N GLU A 52 -12.41 2.34 -1.52
CA GLU A 52 -13.66 2.89 -1.00
C GLU A 52 -14.85 2.53 -1.90
N THR A 53 -14.68 2.58 -3.22
CA THR A 53 -15.72 2.14 -4.18
C THR A 53 -16.06 0.66 -3.99
N ALA A 54 -15.05 -0.20 -3.87
CA ALA A 54 -15.25 -1.63 -3.65
C ALA A 54 -15.93 -1.90 -2.30
N ARG A 55 -15.56 -1.15 -1.25
CA ARG A 55 -16.20 -1.22 0.07
C ARG A 55 -17.69 -0.85 -0.01
N LEU A 56 -18.03 0.23 -0.71
CA LEU A 56 -19.41 0.67 -0.89
C LEU A 56 -20.24 -0.35 -1.68
N GLN A 57 -19.68 -0.92 -2.76
CA GLN A 57 -20.34 -1.97 -3.54
C GLN A 57 -20.60 -3.22 -2.72
N ARG A 58 -19.62 -3.62 -1.89
CA ARG A 58 -19.78 -4.74 -0.96
C ARG A 58 -20.91 -4.49 0.03
N LEU A 59 -20.92 -3.31 0.68
CA LEU A 59 -21.97 -2.95 1.63
C LEU A 59 -23.36 -2.91 0.98
N ALA A 60 -23.46 -2.39 -0.25
CA ALA A 60 -24.71 -2.40 -1.00
C ALA A 60 -25.19 -3.83 -1.28
N ALA A 61 -24.29 -4.73 -1.65
CA ALA A 61 -24.63 -6.14 -1.89
C ALA A 61 -24.94 -6.93 -0.61
N GLU A 62 -24.39 -6.54 0.54
CA GLU A 62 -24.74 -7.10 1.86
C GLU A 62 -26.15 -6.65 2.30
N ALA A 63 -26.53 -5.41 1.99
CA ALA A 63 -27.86 -4.87 2.27
C ALA A 63 -28.95 -5.37 1.31
N ASP A 64 -28.57 -5.80 0.10
CA ASP A 64 -29.49 -6.32 -0.91
C ASP A 64 -29.84 -7.80 -0.68
N THR A 65 -31.08 -8.04 -0.23
CA THR A 65 -31.61 -9.40 -0.01
C THR A 65 -31.74 -10.23 -1.28
N ALA A 66 -31.75 -9.61 -2.47
CA ALA A 66 -31.76 -10.30 -3.76
C ALA A 66 -30.36 -10.70 -4.24
N SER A 67 -29.30 -10.20 -3.59
CA SER A 67 -27.92 -10.46 -3.99
C SER A 67 -27.53 -11.92 -3.72
N CYS A 68 -27.10 -12.63 -4.77
CA CYS A 68 -26.70 -14.02 -4.64
C CYS A 68 -25.40 -14.15 -3.82
N PRO A 69 -25.19 -15.28 -3.11
CA PRO A 69 -23.99 -15.50 -2.30
C PRO A 69 -22.68 -15.40 -3.10
N GLU A 70 -22.69 -15.85 -4.35
CA GLU A 70 -21.54 -15.81 -5.25
C GLU A 70 -21.10 -14.37 -5.55
N ARG A 71 -22.05 -13.48 -5.83
CA ARG A 71 -21.77 -12.06 -6.08
C ARG A 71 -21.23 -11.36 -4.83
N ARG A 72 -21.77 -11.68 -3.65
CA ARG A 72 -21.25 -11.17 -2.38
C ARG A 72 -19.81 -11.63 -2.12
N ALA A 73 -19.51 -12.90 -2.38
CA ALA A 73 -18.15 -13.43 -2.25
C ALA A 73 -17.16 -12.78 -3.25
N GLU A 74 -17.59 -12.52 -4.49
CA GLU A 74 -16.79 -11.79 -5.47
C GLU A 74 -16.46 -10.37 -5.00
N LEU A 75 -17.46 -9.62 -4.53
CA LEU A 75 -17.27 -8.25 -4.04
C LEU A 75 -16.43 -8.20 -2.76
N GLN A 76 -16.54 -9.20 -1.88
CA GLN A 76 -15.65 -9.35 -0.73
C GLN A 76 -14.19 -9.50 -1.18
N ARG A 77 -13.89 -10.39 -2.13
CA ARG A 77 -12.52 -10.57 -2.66
C ARG A 77 -12.01 -9.32 -3.36
N ALA A 78 -12.86 -8.64 -4.13
CA ALA A 78 -12.49 -7.39 -4.79
C ALA A 78 -12.13 -6.29 -3.77
N HIS A 79 -12.90 -6.18 -2.69
CA HIS A 79 -12.61 -5.26 -1.59
C HIS A 79 -11.29 -5.60 -0.87
N GLU A 80 -11.07 -6.87 -0.52
CA GLU A 80 -9.82 -7.33 0.13
C GLU A 80 -8.59 -7.09 -0.75
N HIS A 81 -8.72 -7.33 -2.05
CA HIS A 81 -7.65 -7.07 -3.00
C HIS A 81 -7.34 -5.58 -3.08
N ALA A 82 -8.37 -4.73 -3.23
CA ALA A 82 -8.20 -3.28 -3.25
C ALA A 82 -7.61 -2.74 -1.94
N GLU A 83 -8.02 -3.29 -0.78
CA GLU A 83 -7.46 -2.98 0.54
C GLU A 83 -5.96 -3.29 0.63
N THR A 84 -5.56 -4.47 0.18
CA THR A 84 -4.17 -4.90 0.17
C THR A 84 -3.34 -3.99 -0.75
N GLU A 85 -3.88 -3.69 -1.92
CA GLU A 85 -3.26 -2.87 -2.94
C GLU A 85 -3.00 -1.42 -2.49
N HIS A 86 -3.97 -0.74 -1.85
CA HIS A 86 -3.74 0.63 -1.40
C HIS A 86 -2.78 0.69 -0.20
N ARG A 87 -2.80 -0.31 0.69
CA ARG A 87 -1.85 -0.43 1.80
C ARG A 87 -0.41 -0.62 1.31
N ALA A 88 -0.21 -1.47 0.31
CA ALA A 88 1.11 -1.64 -0.30
C ALA A 88 1.63 -0.32 -0.89
N ARG A 89 0.77 0.44 -1.59
CA ARG A 89 1.12 1.78 -2.10
C ARG A 89 1.41 2.77 -0.98
N GLN A 90 0.71 2.69 0.14
CA GLN A 90 0.97 3.52 1.31
C GLN A 90 2.36 3.28 1.89
N LEU A 91 2.83 2.03 1.98
CA LEU A 91 4.17 1.69 2.47
C LEU A 91 5.27 2.30 1.59
N VAL A 92 5.13 2.15 0.27
CA VAL A 92 6.06 2.75 -0.70
C VAL A 92 6.06 4.28 -0.59
N LEU A 93 4.88 4.89 -0.52
CA LEU A 93 4.74 6.34 -0.37
C LEU A 93 5.38 6.86 0.93
N ASN A 94 5.20 6.15 2.05
CA ASN A 94 5.82 6.52 3.32
C ASN A 94 7.34 6.52 3.22
N SER A 95 7.92 5.50 2.57
CA SER A 95 9.36 5.40 2.33
C SER A 95 9.87 6.56 1.46
N LEU A 96 9.15 6.90 0.39
CA LEU A 96 9.47 8.04 -0.47
C LEU A 96 9.44 9.38 0.29
N ILE A 97 8.40 9.61 1.11
CA ILE A 97 8.26 10.83 1.92
C ILE A 97 9.38 10.92 2.96
N ASN A 98 9.70 9.81 3.64
CA ASN A 98 10.78 9.75 4.62
C ASN A 98 12.12 10.14 3.98
N ARG A 99 12.40 9.61 2.79
CA ARG A 99 13.61 9.91 2.04
C ARG A 99 13.64 11.36 1.53
N LEU A 100 12.51 11.88 1.04
CA LEU A 100 12.40 13.25 0.52
C LEU A 100 12.47 14.31 1.63
N GLY A 101 12.02 13.95 2.84
CA GLY A 101 12.04 14.80 4.03
C GLY A 101 10.88 15.79 4.13
N TYR A 102 9.94 15.76 3.19
CA TYR A 102 8.71 16.55 3.21
C TYR A 102 7.65 15.93 2.28
N VAL A 103 6.39 16.38 2.43
CA VAL A 103 5.31 16.02 1.51
C VAL A 103 5.21 17.10 0.43
N PRO A 104 5.45 16.79 -0.85
CA PRO A 104 5.39 17.77 -1.93
C PRO A 104 3.95 18.19 -2.22
N LYS A 105 3.78 19.42 -2.71
CA LYS A 105 2.46 19.89 -3.16
C LYS A 105 2.09 19.16 -4.44
N VAL A 106 0.99 18.41 -4.41
CA VAL A 106 0.46 17.71 -5.58
C VAL A 106 -0.62 18.58 -6.23
N PRO A 107 -0.42 19.07 -7.47
CA PRO A 107 -1.46 19.77 -8.20
C PRO A 107 -2.69 18.87 -8.38
N ALA A 108 -3.89 19.45 -8.35
CA ALA A 108 -5.06 18.78 -8.87
C ALA A 108 -4.79 18.54 -10.38
N GLY A 109 -4.63 17.27 -10.74
CA GLY A 109 -4.60 16.84 -12.14
C GLY A 109 -6.01 16.83 -12.71
#